data_AF-A0A0Q1C5G0-F1
#
_entry.id   AF-A0A0Q1C5G0-F1
#
_cell.length_a   1.000
_cell.length_b   1.000
_cell.length_c   1.000
_cell.angle_alpha   90.00
_cell.angle_beta   90.00
_cell.angle_gamma   90.00
#
_symmetry.space_group_name_H-M   'P 1'
#
loop_
_entity.id
_entity.type
_entity.pdbx_description
1 polymer ?
#
loop_
_entity_poly.entity_id
_entity_poly.type
_entity_poly.pdbx_seq_one_letter_code
_entity_poly.pdbx_strand_id
1 'polypeptide(L)'
;MRSPQEIKSVVEARLKKYISRDRTGIRRAMLKLFLRLKSLTIAQIFEELNKRFVISYHSVAAMVGIIASRLGILHVIREKDGTCSIYQLKEQYVEMVRGAVAG
;
A
#
# COMPACT_ATOMS: atom_id res chain seq x y z
N MET A 1 -25.21 9.27 1.66
CA MET A 1 -24.03 8.45 2.02
C MET A 1 -23.77 7.46 0.90
N ARG A 2 -22.51 7.13 0.60
CA ARG A 2 -22.21 6.08 -0.39
C ARG A 2 -22.50 4.70 0.21
N SER A 3 -23.02 3.78 -0.60
CA SER A 3 -23.17 2.38 -0.21
C SER A 3 -21.80 1.69 -0.08
N PRO A 4 -21.69 0.59 0.68
CA PRO A 4 -20.46 -0.20 0.77
C PRO A 4 -19.90 -0.62 -0.60
N GLN A 5 -20.79 -0.94 -1.54
CA GLN A 5 -20.43 -1.32 -2.92
C GLN A 5 -19.83 -0.14 -3.68
N GLU A 6 -20.43 1.05 -3.58
CA GLU A 6 -19.89 2.27 -4.20
C GLU A 6 -18.51 2.64 -3.65
N ILE A 7 -18.30 2.48 -2.33
CA ILE A 7 -16.99 2.69 -1.70
C ILE A 7 -15.97 1.72 -2.29
N LYS A 8 -16.32 0.43 -2.42
CA LYS A 8 -15.44 -0.60 -2.97
C LYS A 8 -15.05 -0.27 -4.43
N SER A 9 -16.01 0.09 -5.27
CA SER A 9 -15.75 0.46 -6.67
C SER A 9 -14.83 1.69 -6.80
N VAL A 10 -15.01 2.69 -5.92
CA VAL A 10 -14.14 3.88 -5.89
C VAL A 10 -12.71 3.50 -5.51
N VAL A 11 -12.52 2.63 -4.51
CA VAL A 11 -11.19 2.15 -4.11
C VAL A 11 -10.55 1.34 -5.24
N GLU A 12 -11.31 0.48 -5.90
CA GLU A 12 -10.83 -0.31 -7.04
C GLU A 12 -10.35 0.58 -8.19
N ALA A 13 -11.13 1.60 -8.56
CA ALA A 13 -10.75 2.55 -9.60
C ALA A 13 -9.45 3.30 -9.25
N ARG A 14 -9.29 3.69 -7.98
CA ARG A 14 -8.06 4.34 -7.48
C ARG A 14 -6.87 3.38 -7.52
N LEU A 15 -7.05 2.13 -7.13
CA LEU A 15 -6.02 1.09 -7.17
C LEU A 15 -5.57 0.81 -8.61
N LYS A 16 -6.51 0.64 -9.54
CA LYS A 16 -6.22 0.47 -10.97
C LYS A 16 -5.41 1.64 -11.52
N LYS A 17 -5.80 2.88 -11.19
CA LYS A 17 -5.07 4.10 -11.59
C LYS A 17 -3.67 4.20 -10.97
N TYR A 18 -3.50 3.69 -9.75
CA TYR A 18 -2.19 3.66 -9.09
C TYR A 18 -1.25 2.67 -9.79
N ILE A 19 -1.74 1.46 -10.08
CA ILE A 19 -0.98 0.40 -10.75
C ILE A 19 -0.72 0.72 -12.23
N SER A 20 -1.62 1.38 -12.94
CA SER A 20 -1.40 1.73 -14.37
C SER A 20 -0.20 2.67 -14.59
N ARG A 21 0.29 3.32 -13.54
CA ARG A 21 1.49 4.17 -13.58
C ARG A 21 2.78 3.39 -13.28
N ASP A 22 2.68 2.09 -13.00
CA ASP A 22 3.80 1.25 -12.56
C ASP A 22 4.72 0.86 -13.71
N ARG A 23 5.66 1.74 -14.05
CA ARG A 23 6.64 1.53 -15.12
C ARG A 23 7.83 0.65 -14.70
N THR A 24 8.12 0.58 -13.41
CA THR A 24 9.31 -0.11 -12.88
C THR A 24 8.97 -1.41 -12.15
N GLY A 25 7.68 -1.66 -11.87
CA GLY A 25 7.22 -2.79 -11.07
C GLY A 25 7.23 -2.53 -9.55
N ILE A 26 7.69 -1.37 -9.12
CA ILE A 26 7.85 -1.05 -7.70
C ILE A 26 6.51 -0.91 -6.97
N ARG A 27 5.46 -0.42 -7.65
CA ARG A 27 4.13 -0.28 -7.03
C ARG A 27 3.51 -1.65 -6.79
N ARG A 28 3.59 -2.55 -7.77
CA ARG A 28 3.17 -3.95 -7.63
C ARG A 28 3.97 -4.66 -6.54
N ALA A 29 5.29 -4.46 -6.49
CA ALA A 29 6.14 -5.04 -5.44
C ALA A 29 5.72 -4.59 -4.04
N MET A 30 5.47 -3.29 -3.85
CA MET A 30 5.04 -2.77 -2.55
C MET A 30 3.65 -3.27 -2.15
N LEU A 31 2.70 -3.37 -3.08
CA LEU A 31 1.39 -3.98 -2.80
C LEU A 31 1.51 -5.47 -2.43
N LYS A 32 2.41 -6.21 -3.08
CA LYS A 32 2.74 -7.59 -2.73
C LYS A 32 3.35 -7.71 -1.33
N LEU A 33 4.15 -6.73 -0.88
CA LEU A 33 4.65 -6.70 0.50
C LEU A 33 3.51 -6.61 1.51
N PHE A 34 2.53 -5.75 1.30
CA PHE A 34 1.37 -5.63 2.18
C PHE A 34 0.48 -6.88 2.19
N LEU A 35 0.45 -7.66 1.11
CA LEU A 35 -0.24 -8.96 1.08
C LEU A 35 0.53 -10.05 1.84
N ARG A 36 1.86 -10.01 1.80
CA ARG A 36 2.74 -11.02 2.40
C ARG A 36 2.95 -10.80 3.89
N LEU A 37 3.07 -9.55 4.33
CA LEU A 37 3.45 -9.18 5.69
C LEU A 37 2.28 -8.43 6.35
N LYS A 38 1.78 -8.97 7.46
CA LYS A 38 0.59 -8.46 8.15
C LYS A 38 0.76 -7.06 8.74
N SER A 39 2.00 -6.70 9.12
CA SER A 39 2.36 -5.43 9.76
C SER A 39 3.72 -4.97 9.26
N LEU A 40 3.81 -3.72 8.84
CA LEU A 40 5.01 -3.15 8.22
C LEU A 40 5.28 -1.73 8.67
N THR A 41 6.54 -1.39 8.93
CA THR A 41 7.01 0.00 9.06
C THR A 41 7.60 0.50 7.74
N ILE A 42 7.79 1.82 7.59
CA ILE A 42 8.47 2.38 6.40
C ILE A 42 9.89 1.81 6.27
N ALA A 43 10.61 1.63 7.38
CA ALA A 43 11.95 1.05 7.39
C ALA A 43 11.96 -0.38 6.84
N GLN A 44 11.03 -1.23 7.27
CA GLN A 44 10.91 -2.60 6.77
C GLN A 44 10.53 -2.63 5.28
N ILE A 45 9.61 -1.76 4.84
CA ILE A 45 9.23 -1.66 3.42
C ILE A 45 10.43 -1.20 2.59
N PHE A 46 11.19 -0.22 3.08
CA PHE A 46 12.39 0.28 2.42
C PHE A 46 13.44 -0.82 2.27
N GLU A 47 13.74 -1.54 3.35
CA GLU A 47 14.69 -2.65 3.33
C GLU A 47 14.31 -3.72 2.30
N GLU A 48 13.03 -4.12 2.26
CA GLU A 48 12.54 -5.12 1.31
C GLU A 48 12.57 -4.65 -0.15
N LEU A 49 12.19 -3.39 -0.41
CA LEU A 49 12.19 -2.85 -1.78
C LEU A 49 13.61 -2.56 -2.28
N ASN A 50 14.50 -2.07 -1.41
CA ASN A 50 15.84 -1.68 -1.80
C ASN A 50 16.73 -2.87 -2.21
N LYS A 51 16.32 -4.10 -1.87
CA LYS A 51 16.94 -5.34 -2.38
C LYS A 51 16.85 -5.49 -3.91
N ARG A 52 15.88 -4.82 -4.56
CA ARG A 52 15.59 -5.00 -6.00
C ARG A 52 15.41 -3.68 -6.76
N PHE A 53 15.20 -2.57 -6.07
CA PHE A 53 14.93 -1.27 -6.66
C PHE A 53 15.89 -0.23 -6.09
N VAL A 54 16.44 0.62 -6.96
CA VAL A 54 17.15 1.83 -6.51
C VAL A 54 16.11 2.86 -6.10
N ILE A 55 15.81 2.94 -4.80
CA ILE A 55 14.81 3.86 -4.24
C ILE A 55 15.34 4.49 -2.95
N SER A 56 14.91 5.70 -2.62
CA SER A 56 15.23 6.34 -1.35
C SER A 56 14.15 6.08 -0.28
N TYR A 57 14.54 6.14 1.00
CA TYR A 57 13.60 6.05 2.13
C TYR A 57 12.43 7.05 2.00
N HIS A 58 12.72 8.30 1.64
CA HIS A 58 11.72 9.34 1.42
C HIS A 58 10.72 8.98 0.31
N SER A 59 11.19 8.35 -0.77
CA SER A 59 10.32 7.90 -1.85
C SER A 59 9.39 6.79 -1.37
N VAL A 60 9.91 5.82 -0.59
CA VAL A 60 9.07 4.78 0.03
C VAL A 60 8.02 5.41 0.95
N ALA A 61 8.42 6.33 1.82
CA ALA A 61 7.50 7.05 2.70
C ALA A 61 6.38 7.77 1.92
N ALA A 62 6.72 8.47 0.85
CA ALA A 62 5.75 9.14 -0.02
C ALA A 62 4.80 8.15 -0.70
N MET A 63 5.31 7.01 -1.17
CA MET A 63 4.48 5.98 -1.80
C MET A 63 3.52 5.34 -0.78
N VAL A 64 3.98 5.01 0.42
CA VAL A 64 3.14 4.51 1.51
C VAL A 64 2.09 5.56 1.89
N GLY A 65 2.47 6.83 1.97
CA GLY A 65 1.54 7.95 2.20
C GLY A 65 0.44 8.04 1.15
N ILE A 66 0.75 7.84 -0.13
CA ILE A 66 -0.25 7.78 -1.21
C ILE A 66 -1.21 6.61 -1.01
N ILE A 67 -0.71 5.42 -0.66
CA ILE A 67 -1.55 4.24 -0.44
C ILE A 67 -2.47 4.47 0.77
N ALA A 68 -1.94 4.99 1.88
CA ALA A 68 -2.72 5.26 3.09
C ALA A 68 -3.78 6.35 2.87
N SER A 69 -3.41 7.50 2.28
CA SER A 69 -4.29 8.67 2.19
C SER A 69 -5.18 8.68 0.95
N ARG A 70 -4.66 8.29 -0.22
CA ARG A 70 -5.41 8.36 -1.49
C ARG A 70 -6.15 7.08 -1.81
N LEU A 71 -5.51 5.92 -1.64
CA LEU A 71 -6.20 4.64 -1.83
C LEU A 71 -7.10 4.33 -0.63
N GLY A 72 -6.65 4.65 0.59
CA GLY A 72 -7.43 4.43 1.82
C GLY A 72 -7.47 2.97 2.25
N ILE A 73 -6.55 2.15 1.75
CA ILE A 73 -6.57 0.69 1.93
C ILE A 73 -5.78 0.20 3.15
N LEU A 74 -5.05 1.08 3.83
CA LEU A 74 -4.23 0.72 4.99
C LEU A 74 -4.88 1.13 6.31
N HIS A 75 -4.75 0.28 7.34
CA HIS A 75 -4.76 0.72 8.72
C HIS A 75 -3.40 1.32 9.06
N VAL A 76 -3.40 2.47 9.73
CA VAL A 76 -2.19 3.14 10.22
C VAL A 76 -2.29 3.19 11.74
N ILE A 77 -1.43 2.43 12.39
CA ILE A 77 -1.35 2.36 13.85
C ILE A 77 -0.12 3.15 14.24
N ARG A 78 -0.31 4.23 14.99
CA ARG A 78 0.80 5.01 15.54
C ARG A 78 1.21 4.37 16.86
N GLU A 79 2.51 4.15 17.05
CA GLU A 79 3.02 3.76 18.35
C GLU A 79 2.84 4.90 19.37
N LYS A 80 2.80 4.55 20.66
CA LYS A 80 2.45 5.48 21.75
C LYS A 80 3.43 6.65 21.87
N ASP A 81 4.66 6.48 21.39
CA ASP A 81 5.70 7.50 21.36
C ASP A 81 5.64 8.40 20.11
N GLY A 82 4.76 8.07 19.15
CA GLY A 82 4.60 8.80 17.89
C GLY A 82 5.74 8.64 16.89
N THR A 83 6.77 7.85 17.20
CA THR A 83 8.00 7.77 16.39
C THR A 83 7.85 6.81 15.20
N CYS A 84 7.06 5.75 15.36
CA CYS A 84 6.83 4.76 14.32
C CYS A 84 5.34 4.60 13.99
N SER A 85 5.06 4.33 12.71
CA SER A 85 3.73 3.93 12.24
C SER A 85 3.80 2.53 11.65
N ILE A 86 2.90 1.67 12.11
CA ILE A 86 2.66 0.34 11.56
C ILE A 86 1.55 0.45 10.53
N TYR A 87 1.80 -0.08 9.35
CA TYR A 87 0.90 -0.12 8.22
C TYR A 87 0.44 -1.55 7.99
N GLN A 88 -0.88 -1.74 7.87
CA GLN A 88 -1.50 -3.04 7.63
C GLN A 88 -2.53 -2.91 6.52
N LEU A 89 -2.63 -3.89 5.63
CA LEU A 89 -3.72 -3.91 4.66
C LEU A 89 -5.04 -4.19 5.37
N LYS A 90 -6.08 -3.38 5.09
CA LYS A 90 -7.42 -3.64 5.63
C LYS A 90 -7.96 -4.94 5.01
N GLU A 91 -8.51 -5.81 5.86
CA GLU A 91 -8.99 -7.15 5.47
C GLU A 91 -9.95 -7.10 4.27
N GLN A 92 -10.90 -6.16 4.28
CA GLN A 92 -11.88 -5.96 3.21
C GLN A 92 -11.30 -5.65 1.81
N TYR A 93 -10.01 -5.31 1.72
CA TYR A 93 -9.32 -5.00 0.47
C TYR A 93 -8.28 -6.06 0.05
N VAL A 94 -8.06 -7.11 0.84
CA VAL A 94 -7.05 -8.15 0.55
C VAL A 94 -7.25 -8.76 -0.84
N GLU A 95 -8.45 -9.26 -1.13
CA GLU A 95 -8.74 -9.91 -2.41
C GLU A 95 -8.70 -8.94 -3.60
N MET A 96 -9.07 -7.68 -3.38
CA MET A 96 -8.96 -6.64 -4.40
C MET A 96 -7.50 -6.38 -4.76
N VAL A 97 -6.62 -6.26 -3.77
CA VAL A 97 -5.19 -6.06 -4.01
C VAL A 97 -4.56 -7.30 -4.64
N ARG A 98 -4.93 -8.49 -4.18
CA ARG A 98 -4.47 -9.78 -4.74
C ARG A 98 -4.77 -9.88 -6.23
N GLY A 99 -6.01 -9.62 -6.63
CA GLY A 99 -6.40 -9.62 -8.05
C GLY A 99 -5.66 -8.57 -8.87
N ALA A 100 -5.41 -7.38 -8.29
CA ALA A 100 -4.77 -6.29 -9.01
C ALA A 100 -3.27 -6.53 -9.32
N VAL A 101 -2.58 -7.36 -8.53
CA VAL A 101 -1.14 -7.65 -8.66
C VAL A 101 -0.84 -9.04 -9.26
N ALA A 102 -1.89 -9.78 -9.67
CA ALA A 102 -1.77 -11.11 -10.26
C ALA A 102 -1.33 -11.10 -11.74
N GLY A 103 -1.59 -9.99 -12.46
CA GLY A 103 -1.03 -9.71 -13.79
C GLY A 103 0.31 -9.00 -13.71
#